data_AF-A0A5J4KQ51-F1
#
_entry.id   AF-A0A5J4KQ51-F1
#
_cell.length_a   1.000
_cell.length_b   1.000
_cell.length_c   1.000
_cell.angle_alpha   90.00
_cell.angle_beta   90.00
_cell.angle_gamma   90.00
#
_symmetry.space_group_name_H-M   'P 1'
#
loop_
_entity.id
_entity.type
_entity.pdbx_description
1 polymer ?
#
loop_
_entity_poly.entity_id
_entity_poly.type
_entity_poly.pdbx_seq_one_letter_code
_entity_poly.pdbx_strand_id
1 'polypeptide(L)'
;MGEGARLLAQADLQGVRLDAQVLLGCVVGMDRSHLLAYPERVLTSEQAQVYWSYIQRRCEHEPIAYIVGHKEFYGLDFVVDRRVLIPRPETEMLVEAALQEIARRLDQGQMPVVADIGTGSGAIPITIAVEEPRLPYIYACDISPTLLLLRVRIVHGIK
;
A
#
# COMPACT_ATOMS: atom_id res chain seq x y z
N MET A 1 -16.80 -8.78 -12.76
CA MET A 1 -15.52 -9.51 -12.48
C MET A 1 -15.00 -10.29 -13.68
N GLY A 2 -15.76 -11.22 -14.29
CA GLY A 2 -15.25 -12.12 -15.34
C GLY A 2 -14.72 -11.41 -16.58
N GLU A 3 -15.41 -10.35 -17.03
CA GLU A 3 -15.00 -9.59 -18.22
C GLU A 3 -13.75 -8.74 -17.99
N GLY A 4 -13.60 -8.10 -16.83
CA GLY A 4 -12.37 -7.37 -16.47
C GLY A 4 -11.15 -8.29 -16.45
N ALA A 5 -11.26 -9.48 -15.85
CA ALA A 5 -10.16 -10.45 -15.85
C ALA A 5 -9.81 -10.95 -17.26
N ARG A 6 -10.80 -11.08 -18.15
CA ARG A 6 -10.59 -11.45 -19.55
C ARG A 6 -9.80 -10.38 -20.30
N LEU A 7 -10.14 -9.10 -20.13
CA LEU A 7 -9.41 -8.00 -20.76
C LEU A 7 -7.96 -7.92 -20.27
N LEU A 8 -7.74 -8.08 -18.97
CA LEU A 8 -6.39 -8.10 -18.39
C LEU A 8 -5.55 -9.27 -18.92
N ALA A 9 -6.16 -10.43 -19.13
CA ALA A 9 -5.48 -11.59 -19.72
C ALA A 9 -5.03 -11.36 -21.16
N GLN A 10 -5.77 -10.54 -21.92
CA GLN A 10 -5.40 -10.15 -23.29
C GLN A 10 -4.24 -9.14 -23.33
N ALA A 11 -3.91 -8.51 -22.21
CA ALA A 11 -2.80 -7.59 -22.06
C ALA A 11 -1.54 -8.26 -21.47
N ASP A 12 -1.44 -9.59 -21.53
CA ASP A 12 -0.31 -10.41 -21.04
C ASP A 12 0.05 -10.21 -19.56
N LEU A 13 -0.94 -9.83 -18.74
CA LEU A 13 -0.76 -9.67 -17.30
C LEU A 13 -0.89 -11.02 -16.56
N GLN A 14 -0.11 -11.20 -15.51
CA GLN A 14 -0.29 -12.28 -14.54
C GLN A 14 -1.24 -11.85 -13.41
N GLY A 15 -1.86 -12.80 -12.71
CA GLY A 15 -2.71 -12.49 -11.55
C GLY A 15 -4.04 -11.80 -11.89
N VAL A 16 -4.45 -11.80 -13.17
CA VAL A 16 -5.59 -11.03 -13.72
C VAL A 16 -6.90 -11.11 -12.95
N ARG A 17 -7.20 -12.27 -12.34
CA ARG A 17 -8.42 -12.42 -11.52
C ARG A 17 -8.32 -11.67 -10.19
N LEU A 18 -7.13 -11.66 -9.58
CA LEU A 18 -6.87 -10.91 -8.35
C LEU A 18 -6.93 -9.42 -8.64
N ASP A 19 -6.27 -8.96 -9.71
CA ASP A 19 -6.27 -7.57 -10.14
C ASP A 19 -7.71 -7.07 -10.37
N ALA A 20 -8.51 -7.82 -11.14
CA ALA A 20 -9.90 -7.47 -11.39
C ALA A 20 -10.75 -7.42 -10.10
N GLN A 21 -10.44 -8.25 -9.09
CA GLN A 21 -11.12 -8.25 -7.79
C GLN A 21 -10.71 -7.05 -6.93
N VAL A 22 -9.41 -6.75 -6.86
CA VAL A 22 -8.88 -5.61 -6.10
C VAL A 22 -9.43 -4.30 -6.66
N LEU A 23 -9.39 -4.13 -7.99
CA LEU A 23 -9.92 -2.94 -8.65
C LEU A 23 -11.43 -2.80 -8.43
N LEU A 24 -12.18 -3.90 -8.50
CA LEU A 24 -13.62 -3.88 -8.23
C LEU A 24 -13.91 -3.52 -6.77
N GLY A 25 -13.19 -4.13 -5.82
CA GLY A 25 -13.34 -3.89 -4.39
C GLY A 25 -13.09 -2.44 -4.02
N CYS A 26 -12.07 -1.83 -4.64
CA CYS A 26 -11.79 -0.40 -4.51
C CYS A 26 -12.97 0.47 -4.98
N VAL A 27 -13.60 0.13 -6.10
CA VAL A 27 -14.74 0.89 -6.66
C VAL A 27 -16.00 0.79 -5.79
N VAL A 28 -16.28 -0.40 -5.24
CA VAL A 28 -17.50 -0.61 -4.44
C VAL A 28 -17.30 -0.36 -2.94
N GLY A 29 -16.06 -0.14 -2.50
CA GLY A 29 -15.70 0.02 -1.09
C GLY A 29 -15.85 -1.27 -0.29
N MET A 30 -15.51 -2.43 -0.87
CA MET A 30 -15.66 -3.74 -0.25
C MET A 30 -14.39 -4.56 -0.36
N ASP A 31 -14.14 -5.39 0.65
CA ASP A 31 -13.08 -6.39 0.59
C ASP A 31 -13.45 -7.56 -0.33
N ARG A 32 -12.45 -8.39 -0.59
CA ARG A 32 -12.57 -9.56 -1.47
C ARG A 32 -13.59 -10.59 -0.98
N SER A 33 -13.69 -10.81 0.33
CA SER A 33 -14.62 -11.80 0.90
C SER A 33 -16.07 -11.38 0.63
N HIS A 34 -16.37 -10.09 0.80
CA HIS A 34 -17.67 -9.51 0.46
C HIS A 34 -17.99 -9.63 -1.03
N LEU A 35 -17.03 -9.38 -1.91
CA LEU A 35 -17.24 -9.54 -3.37
C LEU A 35 -17.55 -10.99 -3.77
N LEU A 36 -16.94 -11.95 -3.10
CA LEU A 36 -17.15 -13.38 -3.38
C LEU A 36 -18.47 -13.90 -2.79
N ALA A 37 -18.92 -13.31 -1.68
CA ALA A 37 -20.18 -13.68 -1.04
C ALA A 37 -21.42 -13.18 -1.80
N TYR A 38 -21.30 -12.07 -2.53
CA TYR A 38 -22.42 -11.42 -3.24
C TYR A 38 -22.11 -11.12 -4.73
N PRO A 39 -21.85 -12.15 -5.55
CA PRO A 39 -21.46 -11.98 -6.96
C PRO A 39 -22.57 -11.40 -7.85
N GLU A 40 -23.83 -11.48 -7.44
CA GLU A 40 -25.02 -10.98 -8.16
C GLU A 40 -25.22 -9.46 -8.05
N ARG A 41 -24.41 -8.78 -7.24
CA ARG A 41 -24.52 -7.32 -7.07
C ARG A 41 -24.29 -6.60 -8.39
N VAL A 42 -25.27 -5.76 -8.76
CA VAL A 42 -25.20 -4.90 -9.94
C VAL A 42 -24.50 -3.59 -9.58
N LEU A 43 -23.55 -3.17 -10.41
CA LEU A 43 -22.88 -1.88 -10.28
C LEU A 43 -23.80 -0.74 -10.73
N THR A 44 -23.69 0.42 -10.10
CA THR A 44 -24.26 1.64 -10.69
C THR A 44 -23.51 2.00 -11.97
N SER A 45 -24.09 2.84 -12.82
CA SER A 45 -23.44 3.32 -14.04
C SER A 45 -22.11 4.02 -13.76
N GLU A 46 -22.06 4.82 -12.69
CA GLU A 46 -20.86 5.52 -12.23
C GLU A 46 -19.79 4.52 -11.76
N GLN A 47 -20.17 3.53 -10.95
CA GLN A 47 -19.26 2.48 -10.49
C GLN A 47 -18.70 1.67 -11.66
N ALA A 48 -19.55 1.30 -12.62
CA ALA A 48 -19.11 0.61 -13.83
C ALA A 48 -18.11 1.46 -14.62
N GLN A 49 -18.38 2.76 -14.80
CA GLN A 49 -17.47 3.68 -15.49
C GLN A 49 -16.11 3.76 -14.80
N VAL A 50 -16.07 3.92 -13.48
CA VAL A 50 -14.81 3.95 -12.72
C VAL A 50 -14.08 2.62 -12.83
N TYR A 51 -14.77 1.49 -12.66
CA TYR A 51 -14.17 0.16 -12.79
C TYR A 51 -13.51 -0.06 -14.15
N TRP A 52 -14.19 0.30 -15.24
CA TRP A 52 -13.61 0.17 -16.58
C TRP A 52 -12.42 1.08 -16.80
N SER A 53 -12.44 2.29 -16.26
CA SER A 53 -11.27 3.17 -16.29
C SER A 53 -10.06 2.56 -15.57
N TYR A 54 -10.29 1.84 -14.47
CA TYR A 54 -9.23 1.16 -13.72
C TYR A 54 -8.69 -0.05 -14.49
N ILE A 55 -9.56 -0.83 -15.12
CA ILE A 55 -9.15 -1.95 -15.98
C ILE A 55 -8.30 -1.43 -17.14
N GLN A 56 -8.69 -0.33 -17.80
CA GLN A 56 -7.91 0.25 -18.89
C GLN A 56 -6.50 0.68 -18.43
N ARG A 57 -6.42 1.45 -17.34
CA ARG A 57 -5.12 1.83 -16.74
C ARG A 57 -4.25 0.62 -16.43
N ARG A 58 -4.87 -0.45 -15.93
CA ARG A 58 -4.16 -1.69 -15.62
C ARG A 58 -3.66 -2.42 -16.88
N CYS A 59 -4.45 -2.47 -17.95
CA CYS A 59 -4.04 -2.98 -19.27
C CYS A 59 -2.84 -2.20 -19.84
N GLU A 60 -2.74 -0.90 -19.54
CA GLU A 60 -1.58 -0.06 -19.84
C GLU A 60 -0.38 -0.31 -18.90
N HIS A 61 -0.41 -1.41 -18.14
CA HIS A 61 0.62 -1.84 -17.21
C HIS A 61 0.86 -0.89 -16.03
N GLU A 62 -0.09 0.01 -15.73
CA GLU A 62 0.01 0.81 -14.51
C GLU A 62 -0.09 -0.10 -13.28
N PRO A 63 0.84 0.01 -12.30
CA PRO A 63 0.79 -0.76 -11.08
C PRO A 63 -0.54 -0.58 -10.32
N ILE A 64 -1.13 -1.68 -9.84
CA ILE A 64 -2.42 -1.68 -9.13
C ILE A 64 -2.42 -0.69 -7.98
N ALA A 65 -1.33 -0.64 -7.19
CA ALA A 65 -1.22 0.25 -6.04
C ALA A 65 -1.41 1.73 -6.41
N TYR A 66 -0.94 2.16 -7.59
CA TYR A 66 -1.17 3.52 -8.10
C TYR A 66 -2.58 3.73 -8.66
N ILE A 67 -3.22 2.67 -9.15
CA ILE A 67 -4.61 2.74 -9.60
C ILE A 67 -5.56 2.89 -8.40
N VAL A 68 -5.37 2.08 -7.35
CA VAL A 68 -6.16 2.13 -6.11
C VAL A 68 -5.71 3.21 -5.13
N GLY A 69 -4.53 3.79 -5.37
CA GLY A 69 -3.95 4.92 -4.62
C GLY A 69 -3.38 4.57 -3.24
N HIS A 70 -3.23 3.29 -2.92
CA HIS A 70 -2.74 2.84 -1.62
C HIS A 70 -2.03 1.48 -1.67
N LYS A 71 -1.24 1.18 -0.64
CA LYS A 71 -0.47 -0.05 -0.49
C LYS A 71 -0.32 -0.39 0.99
N GLU A 72 -0.77 -1.57 1.38
CA GLU A 72 -0.44 -2.16 2.68
C GLU A 72 1.05 -2.52 2.75
N PHE A 73 1.67 -2.16 3.88
CA PHE A 73 3.04 -2.49 4.26
C PHE A 73 3.11 -2.61 5.78
N TYR A 74 3.57 -3.76 6.29
CA TYR A 74 3.67 -4.01 7.73
C TYR A 74 2.35 -3.79 8.50
N GLY A 75 1.22 -4.19 7.92
CA GLY A 75 -0.12 -3.99 8.51
C GLY A 75 -0.64 -2.53 8.50
N LEU A 76 0.11 -1.59 7.94
CA LEU A 76 -0.27 -0.20 7.78
C LEU A 76 -0.63 0.10 6.31
N ASP A 77 -1.65 0.91 6.07
CA ASP A 77 -2.06 1.30 4.71
C ASP A 77 -1.47 2.66 4.32
N PHE A 78 -0.59 2.67 3.32
CA PHE A 78 0.09 3.87 2.85
C PHE A 78 -0.54 4.39 1.58
N VAL A 79 -0.81 5.70 1.52
CA VAL A 79 -1.21 6.35 0.27
C VAL A 79 -0.01 6.38 -0.68
N VAL A 80 -0.21 5.90 -1.92
CA VAL A 80 0.84 5.86 -2.94
C VAL A 80 0.34 6.35 -4.28
N ASP A 81 1.23 7.00 -5.03
CA ASP A 81 1.03 7.37 -6.42
C ASP A 81 2.37 7.39 -7.17
N ARG A 82 2.35 7.79 -8.43
CA ARG A 82 3.51 7.76 -9.33
C ARG A 82 4.71 8.61 -8.87
N ARG A 83 4.57 9.42 -7.81
CA ARG A 83 5.64 10.22 -7.21
C ARG A 83 6.48 9.45 -6.19
N VAL A 84 5.99 8.31 -5.70
CA VAL A 84 6.67 7.47 -4.68
C VAL A 84 6.94 6.08 -5.19
N LEU A 85 8.00 5.44 -4.70
CA LEU A 85 8.18 4.00 -4.86
C LEU A 85 7.08 3.26 -4.08
N ILE A 86 6.47 2.25 -4.70
CA ILE A 86 5.51 1.36 -4.01
C ILE A 86 6.29 0.55 -2.97
N PRO A 87 5.91 0.59 -1.68
CA PRO A 87 6.52 -0.25 -0.64
C PRO A 87 6.48 -1.72 -1.03
N ARG A 88 7.63 -2.38 -0.92
CA ARG A 88 7.80 -3.78 -1.32
C ARG A 88 7.84 -4.69 -0.09
N PRO A 89 7.30 -5.91 -0.16
CA PRO A 89 7.37 -6.86 0.95
C PRO A 89 8.81 -7.14 1.41
N GLU A 90 9.78 -7.18 0.50
CA GLU A 90 11.18 -7.41 0.84
C GLU A 90 11.77 -6.28 1.72
N THR A 91 11.16 -5.09 1.69
CA THR A 91 11.55 -3.95 2.55
C THR A 91 11.10 -4.15 4.00
N GLU A 92 10.17 -5.07 4.28
CA GLU A 92 9.77 -5.40 5.66
C GLU A 92 10.94 -6.03 6.43
N MET A 93 11.80 -6.82 5.77
CA MET A 93 13.00 -7.38 6.41
C MET A 93 13.98 -6.29 6.88
N LEU A 94 14.07 -5.16 6.17
CA LEU A 94 14.90 -4.03 6.58
C LEU A 94 14.34 -3.39 7.85
N VAL A 95 13.01 -3.22 7.92
CA VAL A 95 12.32 -2.69 9.09
C VAL A 95 12.50 -3.61 10.29
N GLU A 96 12.34 -4.92 10.12
CA GLU A 96 12.56 -5.91 11.18
C GLU A 96 13.98 -5.83 11.74
N ALA A 97 15.00 -5.81 10.86
CA ALA A 97 16.39 -5.71 11.28
C ALA A 97 16.68 -4.38 12.01
N ALA A 98 16.11 -3.26 11.54
CA ALA A 98 16.24 -1.97 12.20
C ALA A 98 15.59 -1.98 13.59
N LEU A 99 14.36 -2.51 13.72
CA LEU A 99 13.65 -2.62 14.99
C LEU A 99 14.40 -3.47 16.01
N GLN A 100 14.98 -4.59 15.59
CA GLN A 100 15.81 -5.44 16.47
C GLN A 100 17.01 -4.66 17.05
N GLU A 101 17.74 -3.93 16.21
CA GLU A 101 18.89 -3.14 16.66
C GLU A 101 18.48 -1.95 17.53
N ILE A 102 17.39 -1.27 17.17
CA ILE A 102 16.81 -0.17 17.96
C ILE A 102 16.42 -0.68 19.35
N ALA A 103 15.62 -1.75 19.41
CA ALA A 103 15.17 -2.34 20.67
C ALA A 103 16.36 -2.76 21.54
N ARG A 104 17.35 -3.44 20.94
CA ARG A 104 18.58 -3.85 21.63
C ARG A 104 19.32 -2.65 22.27
N ARG A 105 19.40 -1.50 21.58
CA ARG A 105 20.03 -0.29 22.12
C ARG A 105 19.20 0.36 23.23
N LEU A 106 17.89 0.44 23.05
CA LEU A 106 16.96 0.98 24.05
C LEU A 106 16.99 0.15 25.34
N ASP A 107 17.03 -1.17 25.24
CA ASP A 107 17.12 -2.08 26.39
C ASP A 107 18.46 -1.94 27.15
N GLN A 108 19.50 -1.44 26.47
CA GLN A 108 20.78 -1.07 27.08
C GLN A 108 20.80 0.36 27.64
N GLY A 109 19.66 1.06 27.65
CA GLY A 109 19.54 2.46 28.10
C GLY A 109 20.14 3.48 27.14
N GLN A 110 20.41 3.10 25.88
CA GLN A 110 20.90 4.01 24.86
C GLN A 110 19.73 4.60 24.06
N MET A 111 19.84 5.86 23.65
CA MET A 111 18.86 6.51 22.78
C MET A 111 19.44 6.64 21.36
N PRO A 112 19.17 5.70 20.44
CA PRO A 112 19.71 5.78 19.09
C PRO A 112 19.05 6.91 18.29
N VAL A 113 19.85 7.55 17.44
CA VAL A 113 19.33 8.45 16.40
C VAL A 113 19.02 7.62 15.17
N VAL A 114 17.77 7.66 14.72
CA VAL A 114 17.29 6.93 13.53
C VAL A 114 17.03 7.94 12.42
N ALA A 115 17.57 7.64 11.23
CA ALA A 115 17.37 8.44 10.03
C ALA A 115 17.06 7.55 8.82
N ASP A 116 16.06 7.94 8.03
CA ASP A 116 15.71 7.32 6.75
C ASP A 116 16.00 8.29 5.59
N ILE A 117 16.78 7.84 4.61
CA ILE A 117 17.29 8.64 3.50
C ILE A 117 16.65 8.15 2.20
N GLY A 118 15.91 9.02 1.52
CA GLY A 118 15.09 8.64 0.38
C GLY A 118 13.76 8.03 0.83
N THR A 119 13.08 8.70 1.76
CA THR A 119 11.93 8.14 2.46
C THR A 119 10.73 7.81 1.58
N GLY A 120 10.60 8.46 0.41
CA GLY A 120 9.51 8.21 -0.52
C GLY A 120 8.14 8.34 0.14
N SER A 121 7.42 7.21 0.26
CA SER A 121 6.10 7.14 0.92
C SER A 121 6.14 7.22 2.45
N GLY A 122 7.33 7.17 3.04
CA GLY A 122 7.58 7.09 4.48
C GLY A 122 7.23 5.74 5.10
N ALA A 123 7.13 4.69 4.29
CA ALA A 123 6.83 3.34 4.76
C ALA A 123 7.73 2.90 5.91
N ILE A 124 9.05 3.07 5.76
CA ILE A 124 10.04 2.65 6.75
C ILE A 124 9.91 3.45 8.06
N PRO A 125 10.10 4.78 8.10
CA PRO A 125 10.17 5.52 9.35
C PRO A 125 8.83 5.56 10.08
N ILE A 126 7.70 5.54 9.37
CA ILE A 126 6.40 5.51 10.02
C ILE A 126 6.15 4.15 10.65
N THR A 127 6.47 3.04 9.97
CA THR A 127 6.38 1.72 10.58
C THR A 127 7.28 1.62 11.81
N ILE A 128 8.52 2.10 11.74
CA ILE A 128 9.42 2.09 12.91
C ILE A 128 8.83 2.92 14.07
N ALA A 129 8.26 4.10 13.80
CA ALA A 129 7.63 4.93 14.83
C ALA A 129 6.40 4.25 15.48
N VAL A 130 5.63 3.48 14.72
CA VAL A 130 4.46 2.75 15.23
C VAL A 130 4.90 1.57 16.09
N GLU A 131 5.88 0.79 15.62
CA GLU A 131 6.34 -0.43 16.29
C GLU A 131 7.24 -0.14 17.50
N GLU A 132 7.97 0.97 17.50
CA GLU A 132 8.85 1.38 18.59
C GLU A 132 8.53 2.78 19.12
N PRO A 133 7.46 2.93 19.93
CA PRO A 133 7.03 4.22 20.46
C PRO A 133 7.97 4.79 21.54
N ARG A 134 9.00 4.06 21.99
CA ARG A 134 10.02 4.59 22.91
C ARG A 134 10.96 5.58 22.22
N LEU A 135 11.08 5.53 20.89
CA LEU A 135 11.86 6.51 20.13
C LEU A 135 11.15 7.87 20.13
N PRO A 136 11.81 8.95 20.60
CA PRO A 136 11.17 10.25 20.64
C PRO A 136 11.07 10.90 19.25
N TYR A 137 12.02 10.60 18.35
CA TYR A 137 12.10 11.17 17.01
C TYR A 137 12.71 10.19 16.03
N ILE A 138 12.26 10.26 14.78
CA ILE A 138 12.86 9.64 13.61
C ILE A 138 13.01 10.71 12.54
N TYR A 139 14.19 10.82 11.96
CA TYR A 139 14.46 11.77 10.89
C TYR A 139 14.19 11.09 9.55
N ALA A 140 13.48 11.75 8.65
CA ALA A 140 13.23 11.24 7.31
C ALA A 140 13.48 12.36 6.31
N CYS A 141 14.19 12.06 5.23
CA CYS A 141 14.43 13.02 4.15
C CYS A 141 14.32 12.38 2.78
N ASP A 142 14.06 13.22 1.78
CA ASP A 142 14.05 12.82 0.38
C ASP A 142 14.43 14.03 -0.48
N ILE A 143 14.98 13.77 -1.67
CA ILE A 143 15.34 14.81 -2.64
C ILE A 143 14.10 15.39 -3.33
N SER A 144 13.01 14.62 -3.41
CA SER A 144 11.81 15.04 -4.11
C SER A 144 10.96 15.97 -3.20
N PRO A 145 10.78 17.25 -3.58
CA PRO A 145 10.06 18.22 -2.77
C PRO A 145 8.53 17.97 -2.75
N THR A 146 8.03 17.09 -3.62
CA THR A 146 6.59 16.83 -3.81
C THR A 146 6.08 15.65 -2.97
N LEU A 147 6.93 15.03 -2.14
CA LEU A 147 6.61 13.87 -1.32
C LEU A 147 5.84 14.18 -0.02
N LEU A 148 5.29 15.39 0.10
CA LEU A 148 4.70 15.93 1.33
C LEU A 148 3.34 15.33 1.74
N LEU A 149 3.03 14.10 1.36
CA LEU A 149 1.87 13.39 1.87
C LEU A 149 2.28 12.02 2.40
N LEU A 150 3.11 12.05 3.45
CA LEU A 150 3.19 10.99 4.46
C LEU A 150 1.81 10.81 5.09
N ARG A 151 0.94 10.07 4.39
CA ARG A 151 -0.41 9.77 4.84
C ARG A 151 -0.52 8.27 5.00
N VAL A 152 -0.48 7.84 6.26
CA VAL A 152 -0.90 6.51 6.65
C VAL A 152 -2.37 6.55 6.99
N ARG A 153 -3.14 5.64 6.40
CA ARG A 153 -4.47 5.29 6.86
C ARG A 153 -4.28 4.21 7.92
N ILE A 154 -4.54 4.57 9.18
CA ILE A 154 -4.57 3.58 10.26
C ILE A 154 -5.88 2.83 10.13
N VAL A 155 -5.86 1.70 9.43
CA VAL A 155 -6.98 0.78 9.37
C VAL A 155 -6.96 -0.01 10.69
N HIS A 156 -7.66 0.50 11.71
CA HIS A 156 -7.79 -0.22 12.98
C HIS A 156 -8.51 -1.55 12.71
N GLY A 157 -7.81 -2.67 12.93
CA GLY A 157 -8.44 -3.96 12.66
C GLY A 157 -7.68 -5.25 12.93
N ILE A 158 -6.55 -5.31 13.65
CA ILE A 158 -6.06 -6.57 14.24
C ILE A 158 -5.35 -6.29 15.58
N LYS A 159 -6.01 -6.67 16.68
CA LYS A 159 -5.38 -7.26 17.86
C LYS A 159 -6.05 -8.61 18.08
#